data_AF-A0A229RCX6-F1
#
_entry.id   AF-A0A229RCX6-F1
#
_cell.length_a   1.000
_cell.length_b   1.000
_cell.length_c   1.000
_cell.angle_alpha   90.00
_cell.angle_beta   90.00
_cell.angle_gamma   90.00
#
_symmetry.space_group_name_H-M   'P 1'
#
loop_
_entity.id
_entity.type
_entity.pdbx_description
1 polymer ?
#
loop_
_entity_poly.entity_id
_entity_poly.type
_entity_poly.pdbx_seq_one_letter_code
_entity_poly.pdbx_strand_id
1 'polypeptide(L)'
;MTDTTIATVGELIAALDRYDPATPLRLATQPDYPLEHLLARVACTPDHADGDRPADTDQPVVWLGAGEQVGYAPAPATDALGWS
;
A
#
# COMPACT_ATOMS: atom_id res chain seq x y z
N MET A 1 14.94 -10.25 -1.47
CA MET A 1 13.87 -10.35 -0.45
C MET A 1 12.66 -10.99 -1.13
N THR A 2 11.94 -11.89 -0.48
CA THR A 2 10.72 -12.48 -1.07
C THR A 2 9.65 -11.40 -1.15
N ASP A 3 9.26 -11.07 -2.39
CA ASP A 3 8.15 -10.18 -2.68
C ASP A 3 6.87 -10.82 -2.08
N THR A 4 6.45 -10.28 -0.93
CA THR A 4 5.32 -10.82 -0.19
C THR A 4 4.13 -9.95 -0.49
N THR A 5 3.22 -10.45 -1.33
CA THR A 5 1.95 -9.77 -1.59
C THR A 5 1.17 -9.63 -0.28
N ILE A 6 0.80 -8.39 0.07
CA ILE A 6 -0.11 -8.09 1.18
C ILE A 6 -1.51 -7.92 0.57
N ALA A 7 -2.42 -8.87 0.81
CA ALA A 7 -3.74 -8.91 0.19
C ALA A 7 -4.87 -8.49 1.14
N THR A 8 -4.64 -8.53 2.46
CA THR A 8 -5.65 -8.24 3.47
C THR A 8 -5.22 -7.17 4.47
N VAL A 9 -6.20 -6.56 5.14
CA VAL A 9 -5.95 -5.62 6.25
C VAL A 9 -5.16 -6.28 7.38
N GLY A 10 -5.46 -7.55 7.70
CA GLY A 10 -4.78 -8.27 8.77
C GLY A 10 -3.29 -8.50 8.48
N GLU A 11 -2.95 -8.86 7.24
CA GLU A 11 -1.56 -9.00 6.79
C GLU A 11 -0.81 -7.67 6.85
N LEU A 12 -1.46 -6.57 6.45
CA LEU A 12 -0.87 -5.24 6.56
C LEU A 12 -0.60 -4.86 8.02
N ILE A 13 -1.57 -5.07 8.91
CA ILE A 13 -1.39 -4.81 10.35
C ILE A 13 -0.23 -5.63 10.90
N ALA A 14 -0.20 -6.94 10.64
CA ALA A 14 0.88 -7.81 11.13
C ALA A 14 2.26 -7.39 10.59
N ALA A 15 2.34 -6.91 9.34
CA ALA A 15 3.58 -6.41 8.76
C ALA A 15 4.06 -5.09 9.41
N LEU A 16 3.12 -4.23 9.82
CA LEU A 16 3.41 -2.93 10.45
C LEU A 16 3.67 -3.04 11.96
N ASP A 17 3.03 -4.01 12.64
CA ASP A 17 3.07 -4.18 14.11
C ASP A 17 4.49 -4.39 14.67
N ARG A 18 5.43 -4.82 13.82
CA ARG A 18 6.84 -4.99 14.19
C ARG A 18 7.64 -3.68 14.33
N TYR A 19 7.10 -2.55 13.89
CA TYR A 19 7.76 -1.24 13.95
C TYR A 19 7.20 -0.36 15.08
N ASP A 20 7.98 0.61 15.55
CA ASP A 20 7.50 1.59 16.52
C ASP A 20 6.29 2.36 15.95
N PRO A 21 5.13 2.40 16.64
CA PRO A 21 3.92 3.11 16.19
C PRO A 21 4.13 4.61 15.92
N ALA A 22 5.17 5.24 16.47
CA ALA A 22 5.53 6.63 16.20
C ALA A 22 6.39 6.82 14.93
N THR A 23 6.80 5.73 14.26
CA THR A 23 7.62 5.80 13.05
C THR A 23 6.82 6.40 11.89
N PRO A 24 7.35 7.41 11.18
CA PRO A 24 6.70 7.96 9.99
C PRO A 24 6.49 6.91 8.89
N LEU A 25 5.27 6.87 8.34
CA LEU A 25 4.87 5.96 7.25
C LEU A 25 4.74 6.71 5.92
N ARG A 26 5.27 6.13 4.83
CA ARG A 26 5.20 6.67 3.45
C ARG A 26 4.88 5.55 2.47
N LEU A 27 4.18 5.87 1.38
CA LEU A 27 3.95 4.98 0.26
C LEU A 27 5.01 5.26 -0.81
N ALA A 28 5.77 4.24 -1.21
CA ALA A 28 6.69 4.37 -2.34
C ALA A 28 6.09 3.67 -3.57
N THR A 29 6.30 4.24 -4.76
CA THR A 29 5.94 3.60 -6.04
C THR A 29 7.11 3.70 -7.01
N GLN A 30 7.29 2.69 -7.87
CA GLN A 30 8.30 2.71 -8.93
C GLN A 30 7.65 2.51 -10.29
N PRO A 31 7.19 3.59 -10.94
CA PRO A 31 6.96 3.61 -12.38
C PRO A 31 8.32 3.59 -13.10
N ASP A 32 8.92 4.75 -13.37
CA ASP A 32 10.26 4.86 -14.01
C ASP A 32 11.38 5.20 -13.01
N TYR A 33 11.06 5.93 -11.93
CA TYR A 33 11.96 6.26 -10.82
C TYR A 33 11.22 6.06 -9.48
N PRO A 34 11.93 5.70 -8.39
CA PRO A 34 11.31 5.57 -7.07
C PRO A 34 10.76 6.89 -6.55
N LEU A 35 9.44 6.99 -6.38
CA LEU A 35 8.75 8.15 -5.81
C LEU A 35 8.24 7.83 -4.41
N GLU A 36 8.31 8.78 -3.49
CA GLU A 36 7.66 8.68 -2.17
C GLU A 36 6.47 9.64 -2.03
N HIS A 37 5.40 9.12 -1.44
CA HIS A 37 4.11 9.76 -1.25
C HIS A 37 3.66 9.63 0.21
N LEU A 38 2.83 10.57 0.65
CA LEU A 38 2.03 10.37 1.87
C LEU A 38 0.90 9.36 1.61
N LEU A 39 0.41 8.71 2.66
CA LEU A 39 -0.92 8.08 2.63
C LEU A 39 -1.95 9.11 3.08
N ALA A 40 -2.93 9.41 2.23
CA ALA A 40 -3.88 10.49 2.48
C ALA A 40 -5.23 10.00 2.98
N ARG A 41 -5.67 8.79 2.58
CA ARG A 41 -7.03 8.31 2.87
C ARG A 41 -7.06 6.80 3.06
N VAL A 42 -7.98 6.36 3.92
CA VAL A 42 -8.43 4.97 4.03
C VAL A 42 -9.92 4.95 3.72
N ALA A 43 -10.35 4.11 2.79
CA ALA A 43 -11.76 3.96 2.42
C ALA A 43 -12.15 2.48 2.42
N CYS A 44 -13.40 2.18 2.79
CA CYS A 44 -13.97 0.85 2.74
C CYS A 44 -15.17 0.87 1.81
N THR A 45 -15.21 -0.02 0.82
CA THR A 45 -16.32 -0.15 -0.12
C THR A 45 -16.74 -1.61 -0.20
N PRO A 46 -17.98 -1.93 -0.58
CA PRO A 46 -18.31 -3.27 -1.07
C PRO A 46 -17.40 -3.63 -2.26
N ASP A 47 -17.07 -4.92 -2.45
CA ASP A 47 -16.45 -5.43 -3.68
C ASP A 47 -17.49 -5.42 -4.80
N HIS A 48 -17.71 -4.24 -5.36
CA HIS A 48 -18.43 -4.08 -6.62
C HIS A 48 -17.42 -3.64 -7.67
N ALA A 49 -16.55 -4.57 -8.07
CA ALA A 49 -15.70 -4.38 -9.22
C ALA A 49 -16.57 -4.39 -10.49
N ASP A 50 -16.72 -3.22 -11.13
CA ASP A 50 -17.10 -3.02 -12.53
C ASP A 50 -18.09 -4.04 -13.14
N GLY A 51 -19.36 -3.66 -13.27
CA GLY A 51 -20.31 -3.99 -14.36
C GLY A 51 -20.58 -5.43 -14.84
N ASP A 52 -19.64 -6.36 -14.75
CA ASP A 52 -19.62 -7.66 -15.45
C ASP A 52 -19.27 -8.85 -14.54
N ARG A 53 -18.96 -8.63 -13.25
CA ARG A 53 -18.77 -9.74 -12.29
C ARG A 53 -20.08 -10.03 -11.55
N PRO A 54 -20.53 -11.29 -11.43
CA PRO A 54 -21.69 -11.62 -10.60
C PRO A 54 -21.42 -11.17 -9.16
N ALA A 55 -22.39 -10.47 -8.58
CA ALA A 55 -22.34 -9.79 -7.27
C ALA A 55 -22.24 -10.73 -6.05
N ASP A 56 -21.65 -11.91 -6.20
CA ASP A 56 -21.68 -12.97 -5.18
C ASP A 56 -20.53 -12.86 -4.15
N THR A 57 -19.81 -11.75 -4.16
CA THR A 57 -18.90 -11.39 -3.08
C THR A 57 -19.20 -9.97 -2.61
N ASP A 58 -20.19 -9.80 -1.73
CA ASP A 58 -20.41 -8.57 -0.93
C ASP A 58 -19.25 -8.30 0.06
N GLN A 59 -18.06 -8.82 -0.21
CA GLN A 59 -16.92 -8.76 0.68
C GLN A 59 -16.33 -7.33 0.61
N PRO A 60 -16.12 -6.65 1.74
CA PRO A 60 -15.60 -5.30 1.72
C PRO A 60 -14.13 -5.25 1.28
N VAL A 61 -13.77 -4.25 0.49
CA VAL A 61 -12.39 -3.92 0.10
C VAL A 61 -11.96 -2.63 0.79
N VAL A 62 -10.77 -2.66 1.41
CA VAL A 62 -10.15 -1.47 2.01
C VAL A 62 -9.09 -0.92 1.06
N TRP A 63 -9.22 0.37 0.76
CA TRP A 63 -8.34 1.11 -0.14
C TRP A 63 -7.45 2.08 0.64
N LEU A 64 -6.17 2.14 0.27
CA LEU A 64 -5.22 3.13 0.76
C LEU A 64 -4.92 4.13 -0.37
N GLY A 65 -5.35 5.37 -0.20
CA GLY A 65 -5.14 6.43 -1.18
C GLY A 65 -3.78 7.09 -1.03
N ALA A 66 -3.00 7.11 -2.12
CA ALA A 66 -1.79 7.92 -2.22
C ALA A 66 -2.14 9.42 -2.12
N GLY A 67 -1.34 10.15 -1.37
CA GLY A 67 -1.39 11.60 -1.23
C GLY A 67 -0.35 12.31 -2.08
N GLU A 68 0.01 13.52 -1.65
CA GLU A 68 1.04 14.33 -2.30
C GLU A 68 2.38 13.57 -2.39
N GLN A 69 3.04 13.70 -3.54
CA GLN A 69 4.43 13.26 -3.70
C GLN A 69 5.33 14.21 -2.93
N VAL A 70 6.12 13.67 -2.00
CA VAL A 70 7.01 14.47 -1.15
C VAL A 70 8.47 14.40 -1.58
N GLY A 71 8.82 13.47 -2.47
CA GLY A 71 10.17 13.36 -3.02
C GLY A 71 10.40 12.10 -3.83
N TYR A 72 11.68 11.80 -4.05
CA TYR A 72 12.14 10.49 -4.50
C TYR A 72 12.34 9.59 -3.28
N ALA A 73 12.05 8.29 -3.43
CA ALA A 73 12.33 7.35 -2.35
C ALA A 73 13.85 7.31 -2.10
N PRO A 74 14.30 7.36 -0.83
CA PRO A 74 15.72 7.34 -0.51
C PRO A 74 16.33 5.97 -0.82
N ALA A 75 17.61 5.92 -1.17
CA ALA A 75 18.30 4.68 -1.56
C ALA A 75 18.08 3.49 -0.60
N PRO A 76 18.14 3.65 0.75
CA PRO A 76 17.84 2.54 1.66
C PRO A 76 16.42 1.98 1.53
N ALA A 77 15.44 2.81 1.17
CA ALA A 77 14.07 2.36 0.91
C ALA A 77 13.98 1.62 -0.42
N THR A 78 14.62 2.14 -1.46
CA THR A 78 14.73 1.47 -2.78
C THR A 78 15.38 0.08 -2.65
N ASP A 79 16.48 -0.03 -1.91
CA ASP A 79 17.17 -1.30 -1.66
C ASP A 79 16.28 -2.28 -0.87
N ALA A 80 15.62 -1.79 0.18
CA ALA A 80 14.69 -2.59 0.99
C ALA A 80 13.45 -3.04 0.21
N LEU A 81 13.05 -2.29 -0.82
CA LEU A 81 11.95 -2.65 -1.72
C LEU A 81 12.41 -3.50 -2.91
N GLY A 82 13.72 -3.78 -3.04
CA GLY A 82 14.27 -4.62 -4.10
C GLY A 82 14.29 -3.94 -5.48
N TRP A 83 14.38 -2.62 -5.49
CA TRP A 83 14.26 -1.77 -6.68
C TRP A 83 15.59 -1.29 -7.25
N SER A 84 16.69 -1.62 -6.56
CA SER A 84 18.09 -1.35 -6.92
C SER A 84 18.73 -2.51 -7.69
#